data_AF-A0A0F9KT68-F1
#
_entry.id   AF-A0A0F9KT68-F1
#
_cell.length_a   1.000
_cell.length_b   1.000
_cell.length_c   1.000
_cell.angle_alpha   90.00
_cell.angle_beta   90.00
_cell.angle_gamma   90.00
#
_symmetry.space_group_name_H-M   'P 1'
#
loop_
_entity.id
_entity.type
_entity.pdbx_description
1 polymer ?
#
loop_
_entity_poly.entity_id
_entity_poly.type
_entity_poly.pdbx_seq_one_letter_code
_entity_poly.pdbx_strand_id
1 'polypeptide(L)'
;PQYAASDRHKHGILLTGRQENIVVIESARWEDTAPITDIVLSLVVGPNFDTGTVVELVGVMPSVEFQIEIDSVVAGAASTLNVDVPDNANDWLIADNSNTQFLPYMGAYEQSGQALQFPGSNTSSVDAGAIHNAASKFWLSMWFKLDHDYRVGGDTVFIWGKRIDPNDQFQVHFNSSDGRIRFEKWTATALTFRITSPETSWAADTWHNLIFSTSSTAGARFIANNGVAQTNADTSAVANGGNIVLGARNVGSSSGLVGRIRDVAIGTDDLTAAEELAIYGGGIPSRGIIPADANNIWYLDEGTGVVAVDSGLDGDDGAIAAANTWVGSGDSFRVWYQPIAIVENTGEASTADAGTAITIDDAVLTQVNDFWNGARLVIVTTTDTFAPQGEVSVITDFDAALDRLTFDTLTAVVDAGDTYTIDYGTLADRASTPQDARITWGFNPSGISVLLGSMVAASQPLIGETEEEPARDILPPIGVSDWFGDGTVGGSTLTNPIRPLITAMSDNTTLTEIQVWRLMGIIAVLFATVGTAFIVRQHQGITAIVAGSVFGGLVAFDSNIFPMWLLVLAVGLFIGGLVAERSPSL
;
A
#
# COMPACT_ATOMS: atom_id res chain seq x y z
N PRO A 1 -20.01 -13.35 -0.71
CA PRO A 1 -20.79 -13.58 0.54
C PRO A 1 -20.58 -12.41 1.50
N GLN A 2 -21.55 -11.49 1.55
CA GLN A 2 -21.33 -10.10 1.98
C GLN A 2 -21.98 -9.76 3.33
N TYR A 3 -22.03 -10.71 4.26
CA TYR A 3 -22.55 -10.50 5.62
C TYR A 3 -21.67 -11.24 6.63
N ALA A 4 -21.13 -10.53 7.61
CA ALA A 4 -20.63 -11.13 8.83
C ALA A 4 -21.76 -11.15 9.87
N ALA A 5 -21.84 -12.20 10.69
CA ALA A 5 -22.91 -12.40 11.67
C ALA A 5 -22.96 -11.33 12.80
N SER A 6 -22.14 -10.28 12.74
CA SER A 6 -21.99 -9.25 13.77
C SER A 6 -22.62 -7.90 13.43
N ASP A 7 -23.14 -7.70 12.22
CA ASP A 7 -23.64 -6.39 11.79
C ASP A 7 -24.99 -6.09 12.44
N ARG A 8 -25.04 -4.99 13.21
CA ARG A 8 -26.22 -4.58 13.98
C ARG A 8 -27.24 -3.91 13.05
N HIS A 9 -28.31 -4.62 12.70
CA HIS A 9 -29.37 -4.11 11.82
C HIS A 9 -30.31 -3.14 12.56
N LYS A 10 -30.62 -2.00 11.92
CA LYS A 10 -31.78 -1.15 12.28
C LYS A 10 -32.85 -1.31 11.20
N HIS A 11 -34.09 -1.51 11.60
CA HIS A 11 -35.23 -1.56 10.69
C HIS A 11 -36.18 -0.40 10.99
N GLY A 12 -36.68 0.25 9.95
CA GLY A 12 -37.78 1.22 10.02
C GLY A 12 -38.72 0.99 8.84
N ILE A 13 -40.04 1.09 9.08
CA ILE A 13 -41.06 1.01 8.03
C ILE A 13 -41.69 2.39 7.89
N LEU A 14 -41.76 2.89 6.65
CA LEU A 14 -42.52 4.07 6.27
C LEU A 14 -43.85 3.60 5.68
N LEU A 15 -44.96 4.01 6.28
CA LEU A 15 -46.31 3.78 5.75
C LEU A 15 -46.77 5.03 5.01
N THR A 16 -47.37 4.86 3.82
CA THR A 16 -48.08 5.94 3.14
C THR A 16 -49.46 5.44 2.72
N GLY A 17 -50.52 6.03 3.27
CA GLY A 17 -51.91 5.65 3.00
C GLY A 17 -52.92 6.63 3.62
N ARG A 18 -54.12 6.76 3.03
CA ARG A 18 -55.03 7.90 3.26
C ARG A 18 -55.92 7.80 4.52
N GLN A 19 -55.86 6.74 5.31
CA GLN A 19 -56.62 6.57 6.56
C GLN A 19 -55.85 5.67 7.55
N GLU A 20 -55.29 6.24 8.61
CA GLU A 20 -54.46 5.49 9.56
C GLU A 20 -55.14 5.31 10.92
N ASN A 21 -55.25 4.05 11.36
CA ASN A 21 -55.25 3.69 12.77
C ASN A 21 -53.93 2.96 13.06
N ILE A 22 -53.40 3.15 14.28
CA ILE A 22 -52.07 2.73 14.73
C ILE A 22 -51.81 1.23 14.48
N VAL A 23 -50.74 0.92 13.73
CA VAL A 23 -50.11 -0.40 13.69
C VAL A 23 -49.00 -0.42 14.74
N VAL A 24 -49.11 -1.30 15.74
CA VAL A 24 -48.07 -1.48 16.77
C VAL A 24 -47.18 -2.65 16.36
N ILE A 25 -45.89 -2.40 16.20
CA ILE A 25 -44.89 -3.45 16.00
C ILE A 25 -44.11 -3.60 17.31
N GLU A 26 -44.32 -4.72 18.00
CA GLU A 26 -43.52 -5.09 19.16
C GLU A 26 -42.30 -5.90 18.70
N SER A 27 -41.25 -5.19 18.29
CA SER A 27 -39.94 -5.79 18.02
C SER A 27 -38.98 -5.36 19.12
N ALA A 28 -38.61 -6.29 19.99
CA ALA A 28 -37.70 -6.05 21.10
C ALA A 28 -36.50 -6.99 21.03
N ARG A 29 -35.43 -6.62 20.29
CA ARG A 29 -34.07 -7.13 20.52
C ARG A 29 -33.03 -6.09 20.16
N TRP A 30 -32.39 -5.51 21.18
CA TRP A 30 -31.39 -4.44 21.01
C TRP A 30 -29.93 -4.96 21.11
N GLU A 31 -29.70 -6.26 21.40
CA GLU A 31 -28.36 -6.76 21.78
C GLU A 31 -27.97 -8.17 21.27
N ASP A 32 -28.81 -8.85 20.46
CA ASP A 32 -28.55 -10.23 19.99
C ASP A 32 -28.08 -10.25 18.54
N THR A 33 -26.93 -10.88 18.26
CA THR A 33 -26.31 -11.01 16.92
C THR A 33 -26.72 -12.29 16.19
N ALA A 34 -27.61 -13.10 16.74
CA ALA A 34 -28.16 -14.25 16.02
C ALA A 34 -29.00 -13.81 14.80
N PRO A 35 -29.03 -14.60 13.70
CA PRO A 35 -29.86 -14.29 12.53
C PRO A 35 -31.34 -14.13 12.92
N ILE A 36 -32.00 -13.08 12.43
CA ILE A 36 -33.45 -12.93 12.58
C ILE A 36 -34.11 -14.02 11.73
N THR A 37 -34.67 -15.04 12.39
CA THR A 37 -35.31 -16.16 11.70
C THR A 37 -36.81 -15.95 11.46
N ASP A 38 -37.43 -14.97 12.13
CA ASP A 38 -38.88 -14.73 12.04
C ASP A 38 -39.26 -13.29 12.40
N ILE A 39 -40.26 -12.73 11.70
CA ILE A 39 -40.85 -11.41 11.97
C ILE A 39 -42.37 -11.56 11.91
N VAL A 40 -43.04 -11.40 13.06
CA VAL A 40 -44.50 -11.54 13.17
C VAL A 40 -45.16 -10.17 13.12
N LEU A 41 -45.99 -9.94 12.10
CA LEU A 41 -46.82 -8.75 11.98
C LEU A 41 -48.25 -9.06 12.44
N SER A 42 -48.67 -8.48 13.57
CA SER A 42 -50.06 -8.59 14.04
C SER A 42 -50.88 -7.39 13.56
N LEU A 43 -51.69 -7.60 12.52
CA LEU A 43 -52.61 -6.58 12.04
C LEU A 43 -53.84 -6.55 12.96
N VAL A 44 -54.07 -5.43 13.63
CA VAL A 44 -55.27 -5.26 14.46
C VAL A 44 -56.49 -5.23 13.53
N VAL A 45 -57.41 -6.14 13.78
CA VAL A 45 -58.57 -6.46 12.92
C VAL A 45 -59.35 -5.19 12.53
N GLY A 46 -59.24 -4.80 11.27
CA GLY A 46 -59.97 -3.68 10.66
C GLY A 46 -59.85 -3.72 9.13
N PRO A 47 -60.81 -3.13 8.38
CA PRO A 47 -60.89 -3.21 6.91
C PRO A 47 -59.84 -2.35 6.18
N ASN A 48 -58.65 -2.18 6.76
CA ASN A 48 -57.70 -1.15 6.35
C ASN A 48 -56.67 -1.64 5.30
N PHE A 49 -56.74 -2.91 4.90
CA PHE A 49 -55.89 -3.48 3.87
C PHE A 49 -56.78 -4.10 2.79
N ASP A 50 -56.75 -3.51 1.60
CA ASP A 50 -57.44 -4.05 0.43
C ASP A 50 -56.62 -5.18 -0.18
N THR A 51 -57.31 -6.11 -0.85
CA THR A 51 -56.68 -7.14 -1.68
C THR A 51 -55.72 -6.48 -2.68
N GLY A 52 -54.43 -6.80 -2.60
CA GLY A 52 -53.38 -6.20 -3.43
C GLY A 52 -52.45 -5.24 -2.70
N THR A 53 -52.64 -5.01 -1.40
CA THR A 53 -51.69 -4.21 -0.62
C THR A 53 -50.34 -4.94 -0.53
N VAL A 54 -49.27 -4.25 -0.93
CA VAL A 54 -47.88 -4.75 -0.86
C VAL A 54 -47.21 -4.19 0.39
N VAL A 55 -46.55 -5.06 1.14
CA VAL A 55 -45.70 -4.67 2.27
C VAL A 55 -44.27 -5.03 1.90
N GLU A 56 -43.39 -4.03 1.87
CA GLU A 56 -41.98 -4.20 1.55
C GLU A 56 -41.12 -4.01 2.81
N LEU A 57 -40.24 -4.96 3.08
CA LEU A 57 -39.24 -4.89 4.13
C LEU A 57 -37.92 -4.46 3.51
N VAL A 58 -37.59 -3.17 3.64
CA VAL A 58 -36.33 -2.63 3.14
C VAL A 58 -35.28 -2.71 4.24
N GLY A 59 -34.19 -3.43 4.00
CA GLY A 59 -33.01 -3.40 4.87
C GLY A 59 -32.31 -2.05 4.71
N VAL A 60 -32.25 -1.24 5.77
CA VAL A 60 -31.50 0.02 5.75
C VAL A 60 -30.02 -0.31 5.97
N MET A 61 -29.21 -0.24 4.93
CA MET A 61 -27.77 -0.10 5.10
C MET A 61 -27.49 1.30 5.67
N PRO A 62 -26.61 1.46 6.67
CA PRO A 62 -25.96 2.76 6.82
C PRO A 62 -25.20 3.00 5.51
N SER A 63 -25.67 3.94 4.70
CA SER A 63 -24.89 4.42 3.56
C SER A 63 -23.56 4.89 4.11
N VAL A 64 -22.47 4.27 3.69
CA VAL A 64 -21.14 4.84 3.89
C VAL A 64 -21.09 6.04 2.97
N GLU A 65 -21.50 7.20 3.49
CA GLU A 65 -21.37 8.46 2.78
C GLU A 65 -19.87 8.73 2.68
N PHE A 66 -19.33 8.66 1.46
CA PHE A 66 -17.98 9.10 1.19
C PHE A 66 -17.95 10.62 1.29
N GLN A 67 -17.53 11.13 2.45
CA GLN A 67 -17.35 12.57 2.65
C GLN A 67 -15.91 12.95 2.30
N ILE A 68 -15.76 13.81 1.30
CA ILE A 68 -14.53 14.58 1.12
C ILE A 68 -14.71 15.86 1.93
N GLU A 69 -13.99 15.97 3.03
CA GLU A 69 -13.95 17.20 3.83
C GLU A 69 -12.75 18.03 3.35
N ILE A 70 -13.04 19.21 2.81
CA ILE A 70 -12.03 20.19 2.37
C ILE A 70 -12.15 21.38 3.32
N ASP A 71 -11.05 21.80 3.96
CA ASP A 71 -11.00 22.94 4.87
C ASP A 71 -11.99 22.91 6.07
N SER A 72 -12.26 21.73 6.64
CA SER A 72 -13.25 21.56 7.73
C SER A 72 -14.67 22.02 7.35
N VAL A 73 -14.95 22.10 6.05
CA VAL A 73 -16.29 22.29 5.51
C VAL A 73 -16.70 20.97 4.89
N VAL A 74 -17.64 20.28 5.53
CA VAL A 74 -18.31 19.13 4.94
C VAL A 74 -19.06 19.63 3.70
N ALA A 75 -18.47 19.43 2.52
CA ALA A 75 -19.10 19.68 1.24
C ALA A 75 -20.13 18.56 0.98
N GLY A 76 -21.19 18.54 1.78
CA GLY A 76 -22.37 17.73 1.49
C GLY A 76 -23.08 18.33 0.29
N ALA A 77 -22.67 17.98 -0.93
CA ALA A 77 -23.36 18.44 -2.12
C ALA A 77 -23.16 17.49 -3.30
N ALA A 78 -24.25 16.81 -3.64
CA ALA A 78 -24.53 16.44 -5.01
C ALA A 78 -24.53 17.71 -5.88
N SER A 79 -23.50 17.96 -6.70
CA SER A 79 -23.61 18.67 -8.00
C SER A 79 -22.24 18.97 -8.61
N THR A 80 -22.01 18.42 -9.81
CA THR A 80 -21.69 19.09 -11.10
C THR A 80 -21.02 20.48 -11.19
N LEU A 81 -20.30 20.98 -10.18
CA LEU A 81 -19.59 22.26 -10.27
C LEU A 81 -18.08 22.09 -10.06
N ASN A 82 -17.30 22.53 -11.05
CA ASN A 82 -15.85 22.70 -10.95
C ASN A 82 -15.54 23.64 -9.79
N VAL A 83 -14.95 23.08 -8.73
CA VAL A 83 -14.38 23.85 -7.62
C VAL A 83 -12.86 23.85 -7.84
N ASP A 84 -12.30 25.02 -8.10
CA ASP A 84 -10.86 25.23 -8.01
C ASP A 84 -10.48 25.27 -6.53
N VAL A 85 -9.67 24.31 -6.07
CA VAL A 85 -9.19 24.23 -4.68
C VAL A 85 -7.76 24.82 -4.62
N PRO A 86 -7.48 25.82 -3.78
CA PRO A 86 -6.14 26.40 -3.64
C PRO A 86 -5.21 25.48 -2.84
N ASP A 87 -4.08 25.11 -3.44
CA ASP A 87 -3.04 24.25 -2.86
C ASP A 87 -2.46 24.81 -1.54
N ASN A 88 -2.84 24.23 -0.41
CA ASN A 88 -2.22 24.43 0.88
C ASN A 88 -2.10 23.12 1.68
N ALA A 89 -1.19 23.10 2.66
CA ALA A 89 -0.74 21.88 3.35
C ALA A 89 -1.80 21.14 4.20
N ASN A 90 -3.06 21.61 4.25
CA ASN A 90 -4.13 21.03 5.07
C ASN A 90 -5.28 20.38 4.25
N ASP A 91 -5.16 20.27 2.93
CA ASP A 91 -6.36 20.24 2.07
C ASP A 91 -7.10 18.89 1.93
N TRP A 92 -6.55 17.74 2.38
CA TRP A 92 -7.08 16.42 2.00
C TRP A 92 -7.13 15.46 3.19
N LEU A 93 -8.34 15.26 3.73
CA LEU A 93 -8.64 14.18 4.68
C LEU A 93 -9.67 13.25 4.03
N ILE A 94 -9.21 12.06 3.61
CA ILE A 94 -10.11 10.99 3.19
C ILE A 94 -10.49 10.22 4.46
N ALA A 95 -11.67 10.52 5.00
CA ALA A 95 -12.23 9.76 6.10
C ALA A 95 -13.22 8.70 5.54
N ASP A 96 -12.96 7.43 5.82
CA ASP A 96 -14.05 6.46 5.95
C ASP A 96 -14.64 6.65 7.35
N ASN A 97 -15.94 6.46 7.51
CA ASN A 97 -16.76 6.69 8.72
C ASN A 97 -16.39 5.75 9.90
N SER A 98 -15.21 5.15 9.86
CA SER A 98 -14.62 4.34 10.90
C SER A 98 -13.90 5.22 11.93
N ASN A 99 -14.01 4.89 13.22
CA ASN A 99 -13.33 5.60 14.32
C ASN A 99 -11.79 5.46 14.30
N THR A 100 -11.21 4.84 13.28
CA THR A 100 -9.77 4.77 13.08
C THR A 100 -9.34 5.90 12.16
N GLN A 101 -8.72 6.94 12.74
CA GLN A 101 -7.99 7.95 11.97
C GLN A 101 -6.99 7.23 11.05
N PHE A 102 -7.23 7.32 9.75
CA PHE A 102 -6.19 6.96 8.80
C PHE A 102 -5.06 7.97 8.90
N LEU A 103 -3.84 7.46 8.71
CA LEU A 103 -2.63 8.24 8.59
C LEU A 103 -2.89 9.40 7.61
N PRO A 104 -2.48 10.65 7.93
CA PRO A 104 -2.69 11.80 7.07
C PRO A 104 -2.23 11.47 5.65
N TYR A 105 -3.06 11.81 4.65
CA TYR A 105 -2.91 11.49 3.22
C TYR A 105 -1.50 11.79 2.66
N MET A 106 -0.79 12.75 3.25
CA MET A 106 0.62 13.04 2.99
C MET A 106 1.59 11.87 3.20
N GLY A 107 1.26 10.88 4.03
CA GLY A 107 2.10 9.70 4.27
C GLY A 107 2.01 8.63 3.17
N ALA A 108 0.95 8.64 2.37
CA ALA A 108 0.70 7.64 1.32
C ALA A 108 0.82 8.21 -0.11
N TYR A 109 0.89 9.54 -0.26
CA TYR A 109 1.33 10.14 -1.51
C TYR A 109 2.83 9.87 -1.65
N GLU A 110 3.17 8.72 -2.23
CA GLU A 110 4.48 8.47 -2.78
C GLU A 110 4.79 9.58 -3.81
N GLN A 111 5.39 10.69 -3.36
CA GLN A 111 6.23 11.56 -4.19
C GLN A 111 7.49 10.79 -4.62
N SER A 112 7.36 9.52 -5.02
CA SER A 112 8.44 8.55 -5.17
C SER A 112 9.42 8.90 -6.30
N GLY A 113 9.19 9.99 -7.04
CA GLY A 113 10.11 10.48 -8.06
C GLY A 113 10.48 11.95 -8.02
N GLN A 114 9.96 12.78 -7.10
CA GLN A 114 10.35 14.19 -7.05
C GLN A 114 11.75 14.32 -6.44
N ALA A 115 12.65 14.94 -7.20
CA ALA A 115 14.03 15.21 -6.81
C ALA A 115 14.61 16.35 -7.66
N LEU A 116 15.69 16.96 -7.18
CA LEU A 116 16.45 17.92 -7.96
C LEU A 116 17.55 17.22 -8.76
N GLN A 117 17.57 17.42 -10.07
CA GLN A 117 18.64 16.96 -10.97
C GLN A 117 19.83 17.93 -10.93
N PHE A 118 21.02 17.34 -10.89
CA PHE A 118 22.32 17.99 -10.97
C PHE A 118 23.02 17.47 -12.23
N PRO A 119 23.33 18.33 -13.23
CA PRO A 119 24.06 17.91 -14.43
C PRO A 119 25.60 17.90 -14.28
N GLY A 120 26.12 18.18 -13.09
CA GLY A 120 27.57 18.13 -12.77
C GLY A 120 28.41 19.31 -13.30
N SER A 121 27.79 20.33 -13.86
CA SER A 121 28.47 21.55 -14.34
C SER A 121 28.92 22.49 -13.21
N ASN A 122 29.67 23.54 -13.53
CA ASN A 122 30.03 24.57 -12.55
C ASN A 122 28.84 25.44 -12.08
N THR A 123 27.69 25.31 -12.73
CA THR A 123 26.43 25.95 -12.33
C THR A 123 25.41 24.91 -11.85
N SER A 124 25.90 23.77 -11.36
CA SER A 124 25.10 22.64 -10.85
C SER A 124 25.29 22.47 -9.34
N SER A 125 24.60 23.27 -8.52
CA SER A 125 24.71 23.21 -7.06
C SER A 125 23.51 23.84 -6.36
N VAL A 126 23.26 23.47 -5.10
CA VAL A 126 22.39 24.23 -4.19
C VAL A 126 23.24 24.82 -3.08
N ASP A 127 23.18 26.14 -2.89
CA ASP A 127 23.86 26.84 -1.79
C ASP A 127 22.87 27.06 -0.63
N ALA A 128 22.98 26.22 0.40
CA ALA A 128 22.15 26.25 1.61
C ALA A 128 22.70 27.22 2.69
N GLY A 129 23.64 28.10 2.32
CA GLY A 129 24.13 29.15 3.21
C GLY A 129 25.08 28.67 4.31
N ALA A 130 25.51 29.64 5.12
CA ALA A 130 26.58 29.50 6.09
C ALA A 130 26.09 29.02 7.48
N ILE A 131 25.32 27.93 7.49
CA ILE A 131 24.66 27.39 8.69
C ILE A 131 25.56 26.45 9.49
N HIS A 132 25.33 26.30 10.81
CA HIS A 132 26.05 25.35 11.68
C HIS A 132 27.59 25.51 11.76
N ASN A 133 28.13 26.68 11.42
CA ASN A 133 29.59 26.93 11.35
C ASN A 133 30.38 26.73 12.64
N ALA A 134 29.71 26.63 13.79
CA ALA A 134 30.31 26.46 15.10
C ALA A 134 29.69 25.29 15.88
N ALA A 135 28.98 24.39 15.20
CA ALA A 135 28.30 23.29 15.85
C ALA A 135 29.32 22.27 16.39
N SER A 136 29.22 21.99 17.70
CA SER A 136 30.08 21.01 18.37
C SER A 136 29.76 19.55 18.01
N LYS A 137 28.58 19.36 17.43
CA LYS A 137 28.07 18.14 16.82
C LYS A 137 27.31 18.55 15.56
N PHE A 138 27.36 17.71 14.54
CA PHE A 138 26.71 17.97 13.27
C PHE A 138 26.47 16.64 12.59
N TRP A 139 25.27 16.43 12.08
CA TRP A 139 24.97 15.33 11.18
C TRP A 139 24.24 15.83 9.95
N LEU A 140 24.44 15.13 8.84
CA LEU A 140 23.75 15.35 7.58
C LEU A 140 23.33 13.99 7.02
N SER A 141 22.07 13.89 6.63
CA SER A 141 21.53 12.79 5.83
C SER A 141 21.09 13.29 4.47
N MET A 142 21.24 12.47 3.44
CA MET A 142 20.65 12.72 2.12
C MET A 142 20.42 11.42 1.35
N TRP A 143 19.46 11.46 0.43
CA TRP A 143 19.32 10.47 -0.63
C TRP A 143 19.87 11.01 -1.94
N PHE A 144 20.61 10.19 -2.67
CA PHE A 144 21.08 10.53 -4.01
C PHE A 144 20.89 9.36 -4.99
N LYS A 145 20.82 9.68 -6.28
CA LYS A 145 20.67 8.72 -7.38
C LYS A 145 21.56 9.13 -8.54
N LEU A 146 22.38 8.24 -9.06
CA LEU A 146 23.30 8.57 -10.17
C LEU A 146 22.62 8.38 -11.52
N ASP A 147 22.94 9.22 -12.50
CA ASP A 147 22.50 9.01 -13.89
C ASP A 147 23.33 7.92 -14.60
N HIS A 148 24.53 7.65 -14.09
CA HIS A 148 25.48 6.69 -14.64
C HIS A 148 26.19 5.93 -13.52
N ASP A 149 26.58 4.69 -13.79
CA ASP A 149 27.35 3.89 -12.84
C ASP A 149 28.64 4.63 -12.47
N TYR A 150 28.93 4.74 -11.17
CA TYR A 150 30.23 5.23 -10.71
C TYR A 150 31.12 4.06 -10.32
N ARG A 151 32.32 4.01 -10.93
CA ARG A 151 33.34 2.97 -10.71
C ARG A 151 34.74 3.59 -10.76
N VAL A 152 35.75 2.81 -10.38
CA VAL A 152 37.18 3.16 -10.51
C VAL A 152 37.50 3.68 -11.92
N GLY A 153 38.30 4.74 -11.99
CA GLY A 153 38.78 5.34 -13.24
C GLY A 153 37.95 6.51 -13.76
N GLY A 154 36.83 6.86 -13.11
CA GLY A 154 36.08 8.09 -13.38
C GLY A 154 36.76 9.36 -12.84
N ASP A 155 36.16 10.52 -13.07
CA ASP A 155 36.59 11.77 -12.42
C ASP A 155 36.18 11.80 -10.94
N THR A 156 36.87 12.59 -10.12
CA THR A 156 36.41 12.85 -8.74
C THR A 156 35.14 13.70 -8.79
N VAL A 157 34.04 13.18 -8.25
CA VAL A 157 32.72 13.80 -8.30
C VAL A 157 32.29 14.17 -6.89
N PHE A 158 31.99 15.44 -6.64
CA PHE A 158 31.59 15.93 -5.32
C PHE A 158 30.07 15.90 -5.15
N ILE A 159 29.61 15.28 -4.06
CA ILE A 159 28.19 15.16 -3.71
C ILE A 159 27.78 16.33 -2.80
N TRP A 160 28.67 16.72 -1.89
CA TRP A 160 28.45 17.85 -0.98
C TRP A 160 29.78 18.40 -0.48
N GLY A 161 29.79 19.68 -0.12
CA GLY A 161 30.90 20.30 0.59
C GLY A 161 30.45 21.39 1.55
N LYS A 162 31.28 21.63 2.56
CA LYS A 162 31.18 22.79 3.45
C LYS A 162 32.55 23.43 3.61
N ARG A 163 32.72 24.65 3.11
CA ARG A 163 34.05 25.18 2.82
C ARG A 163 34.19 26.67 3.13
N ILE A 164 35.23 27.03 3.88
CA ILE A 164 35.69 28.42 4.00
C ILE A 164 36.65 28.74 2.85
N ASP A 165 37.65 27.87 2.66
CA ASP A 165 38.72 28.05 1.68
C ASP A 165 39.29 26.67 1.24
N PRO A 166 40.27 26.56 0.32
CA PRO A 166 40.81 25.26 -0.11
C PRO A 166 41.43 24.39 0.99
N ASN A 167 41.81 24.98 2.12
CA ASN A 167 42.56 24.36 3.20
C ASN A 167 41.68 24.06 4.43
N ASP A 168 40.46 24.59 4.46
CA ASP A 168 39.48 24.41 5.53
C ASP A 168 38.11 24.03 4.93
N GLN A 169 37.86 22.72 4.88
CA GLN A 169 36.65 22.16 4.27
C GLN A 169 36.25 20.78 4.79
N PHE A 170 34.94 20.54 4.80
CA PHE A 170 34.34 19.22 4.67
C PHE A 170 34.01 18.95 3.21
N GLN A 171 34.21 17.70 2.80
CA GLN A 171 33.80 17.27 1.47
C GLN A 171 33.38 15.81 1.48
N VAL A 172 32.34 15.52 0.71
CA VAL A 172 31.91 14.17 0.37
C VAL A 172 32.03 14.03 -1.13
N HIS A 173 32.82 13.06 -1.58
CA HIS A 173 33.05 12.83 -3.00
C HIS A 173 33.27 11.36 -3.32
N PHE A 174 32.95 11.00 -4.54
CA PHE A 174 33.42 9.76 -5.14
C PHE A 174 34.89 9.88 -5.52
N ASN A 175 35.69 8.91 -5.10
CA ASN A 175 37.10 8.90 -5.39
C ASN A 175 37.40 8.09 -6.66
N SER A 176 38.07 8.75 -7.59
CA SER A 176 38.43 8.18 -8.89
C SER A 176 39.33 6.95 -8.82
N SER A 177 40.15 6.83 -7.76
CA SER A 177 41.15 5.76 -7.65
C SER A 177 40.58 4.43 -7.17
N ASP A 178 39.50 4.44 -6.39
CA ASP A 178 38.95 3.24 -5.75
C ASP A 178 37.42 3.09 -5.89
N GLY A 179 36.72 4.06 -6.49
CA GLY A 179 35.27 4.01 -6.70
C GLY A 179 34.45 4.27 -5.44
N ARG A 180 35.11 4.59 -4.31
CA ARG A 180 34.48 4.71 -3.00
C ARG A 180 34.07 6.15 -2.71
N ILE A 181 33.06 6.33 -1.87
CA ILE A 181 32.74 7.65 -1.31
C ILE A 181 33.69 7.93 -0.15
N ARG A 182 34.24 9.14 -0.12
CA ARG A 182 35.09 9.62 0.98
C ARG A 182 34.42 10.79 1.67
N PHE A 183 34.31 10.69 2.99
CA PHE A 183 34.01 11.80 3.87
C PHE A 183 35.30 12.30 4.50
N GLU A 184 35.69 13.53 4.18
CA GLU A 184 36.97 14.10 4.59
C GLU A 184 36.80 15.47 5.25
N LYS A 185 37.68 15.73 6.23
CA LYS A 185 37.91 17.07 6.77
C LYS A 185 39.35 17.48 6.54
N TRP A 186 39.52 18.71 6.06
CA TRP A 186 40.82 19.37 5.94
C TRP A 186 40.85 20.60 6.86
N THR A 187 41.98 20.79 7.53
CA THR A 187 42.26 21.98 8.35
C THR A 187 43.68 22.46 8.07
N ALA A 188 43.85 23.73 7.70
CA ALA A 188 45.15 24.36 7.48
C ALA A 188 46.12 23.52 6.62
N THR A 189 45.64 22.97 5.49
CA THR A 189 46.34 22.09 4.51
C THR A 189 46.57 20.64 4.95
N ALA A 190 46.26 20.28 6.20
CA ALA A 190 46.35 18.92 6.69
C ALA A 190 44.99 18.21 6.60
N LEU A 191 45.00 16.95 6.17
CA LEU A 191 43.84 16.06 6.28
C LEU A 191 43.66 15.71 7.76
N THR A 192 42.59 16.21 8.38
CA THR A 192 42.22 15.92 9.77
C THR A 192 41.76 14.47 9.87
N PHE A 193 40.76 14.12 9.06
CA PHE A 193 40.31 12.74 8.95
C PHE A 193 39.82 12.41 7.54
N ARG A 194 39.81 11.11 7.25
CA ARG A 194 39.15 10.50 6.09
C ARG A 194 38.42 9.25 6.56
N ILE A 195 37.15 9.14 6.19
CA ILE A 195 36.36 7.93 6.33
C ILE A 195 35.94 7.52 4.91
N THR A 196 36.09 6.24 4.59
CA THR A 196 35.83 5.72 3.24
C THR A 196 34.71 4.69 3.31
N SER A 197 33.77 4.75 2.37
CA SER A 197 32.70 3.77 2.23
C SER A 197 33.28 2.37 1.95
N PRO A 198 32.63 1.29 2.42
CA PRO A 198 33.01 -0.07 2.02
C PRO A 198 32.70 -0.35 0.53
N GLU A 199 31.68 0.27 -0.03
CA GLU A 199 31.23 0.12 -1.42
C GLU A 199 32.26 0.67 -2.40
N THR A 200 32.62 -0.13 -3.40
CA THR A 200 33.60 0.20 -4.47
C THR A 200 32.94 0.58 -5.80
N SER A 201 31.62 0.54 -5.86
CA SER A 201 30.83 0.86 -7.06
C SER A 201 29.42 1.28 -6.66
N TRP A 202 28.83 2.15 -7.47
CA TRP A 202 27.51 2.73 -7.22
C TRP A 202 26.71 2.64 -8.52
N ALA A 203 25.55 2.01 -8.45
CA ALA A 203 24.74 1.75 -9.62
C ALA A 203 24.04 3.03 -10.08
N ALA A 204 23.97 3.22 -11.38
CA ALA A 204 23.04 4.16 -11.98
C ALA A 204 21.61 3.80 -11.55
N ASP A 205 20.77 4.81 -11.63
CA ASP A 205 19.34 4.70 -11.46
C ASP A 205 18.84 4.12 -10.12
N THR A 206 19.73 3.97 -9.14
CA THR A 206 19.44 3.44 -7.81
C THR A 206 19.53 4.55 -6.77
N TRP A 207 18.53 4.63 -5.88
CA TRP A 207 18.59 5.52 -4.74
C TRP A 207 19.53 4.97 -3.67
N HIS A 208 20.45 5.81 -3.22
CA HIS A 208 21.42 5.54 -2.17
C HIS A 208 21.25 6.54 -1.04
N ASN A 209 21.34 6.07 0.20
CA ASN A 209 21.28 6.93 1.38
C ASN A 209 22.67 7.08 1.99
N LEU A 210 23.03 8.30 2.40
CA LEU A 210 24.26 8.58 3.11
C LEU A 210 23.94 9.34 4.39
N ILE A 211 24.55 8.92 5.51
CA ILE A 211 24.53 9.64 6.78
C ILE A 211 25.97 9.94 7.18
N PHE A 212 26.27 11.21 7.43
CA PHE A 212 27.55 11.69 7.95
C PHE A 212 27.31 12.34 9.29
N SER A 213 28.18 12.07 10.26
CA SER A 213 28.14 12.80 11.52
C SER A 213 29.53 13.10 12.06
N THR A 214 29.60 14.19 12.81
CA THR A 214 30.81 14.70 13.45
C THR A 214 30.45 15.18 14.85
N SER A 215 31.34 14.94 15.80
CA SER A 215 31.10 15.16 17.21
C SER A 215 32.43 15.45 17.90
N SER A 216 32.49 16.56 18.62
CA SER A 216 33.62 16.90 19.50
C SER A 216 33.86 15.89 20.63
N THR A 217 32.96 14.92 20.81
CA THR A 217 33.08 13.84 21.80
C THR A 217 33.28 12.47 21.15
N ALA A 218 32.50 12.13 20.11
CA ALA A 218 32.53 10.81 19.49
C ALA A 218 33.42 10.71 18.23
N GLY A 219 33.95 11.84 17.73
CA GLY A 219 34.72 11.90 16.49
C GLY A 219 33.83 12.01 15.25
N ALA A 220 34.19 11.33 14.16
CA ALA A 220 33.43 11.33 12.91
C ALA A 220 32.91 9.94 12.56
N ARG A 221 31.77 9.89 11.87
CA ARG A 221 31.09 8.67 11.47
C ARG A 221 30.46 8.81 10.08
N PHE A 222 30.45 7.73 9.32
CA PHE A 222 29.85 7.65 7.98
C PHE A 222 29.13 6.30 7.82
N ILE A 223 27.87 6.35 7.38
CA ILE A 223 27.03 5.21 7.03
C ILE A 223 26.55 5.39 5.59
N ALA A 224 26.66 4.33 4.79
CA ALA A 224 26.07 4.25 3.47
C ALA A 224 25.01 3.14 3.46
N ASN A 225 23.82 3.41 2.91
CA ASN A 225 22.73 2.44 2.72
C ASN A 225 22.42 1.60 3.97
N ASN A 226 22.38 2.22 5.15
CA ASN A 226 22.20 1.54 6.44
C ASN A 226 23.21 0.40 6.71
N GLY A 227 24.39 0.50 6.10
CA GLY A 227 25.50 -0.42 6.31
C GLY A 227 26.20 -0.21 7.65
N VAL A 228 27.29 -0.95 7.86
CA VAL A 228 28.11 -0.81 9.07
C VAL A 228 28.79 0.55 9.09
N ALA A 229 28.55 1.30 10.16
CA ALA A 229 29.18 2.59 10.38
C ALA A 229 30.71 2.51 10.35
N GLN A 230 31.31 3.36 9.53
CA GLN A 230 32.75 3.60 9.50
C GLN A 230 33.03 4.80 10.41
N THR A 231 34.03 4.69 11.30
CA THR A 231 34.29 5.69 12.33
C THR A 231 35.74 6.18 12.31
N ASN A 232 35.94 7.41 12.78
CA ASN A 232 37.24 7.98 13.09
C ASN A 232 37.14 8.68 14.45
N ALA A 233 38.02 8.35 15.39
CA ALA A 233 37.97 8.85 16.76
C ALA A 233 38.51 10.28 16.94
N ASP A 234 38.82 11.00 15.86
CA ASP A 234 39.33 12.37 15.93
C ASP A 234 38.25 13.35 16.41
N THR A 235 38.35 13.76 17.67
CA THR A 235 37.42 14.69 18.32
C THR A 235 37.58 16.14 17.87
N SER A 236 38.56 16.46 17.00
CA SER A 236 38.62 17.73 16.28
C SER A 236 37.70 17.78 15.05
N ALA A 237 36.97 16.69 14.78
CA ALA A 237 35.86 16.63 13.84
C ALA A 237 34.66 17.46 14.33
N VAL A 238 34.79 18.78 14.30
CA VAL A 238 33.68 19.75 14.46
C VAL A 238 33.37 20.39 13.12
N ALA A 239 32.14 20.90 12.94
CA ALA A 239 31.72 21.58 11.72
C ALA A 239 32.68 22.75 11.39
N ASN A 240 33.05 22.88 10.11
CA ASN A 240 33.90 23.96 9.62
C ASN A 240 33.00 25.18 9.40
N GLY A 241 33.59 26.33 9.11
CA GLY A 241 32.80 27.46 8.62
C GLY A 241 32.38 27.29 7.15
N GLY A 242 31.72 28.32 6.63
CA GLY A 242 31.38 28.45 5.21
C GLY A 242 30.06 27.80 4.82
N ASN A 243 29.73 27.87 3.53
CA ASN A 243 28.42 27.47 3.05
C ASN A 243 28.29 25.96 2.91
N ILE A 244 27.10 25.43 3.20
CA ILE A 244 26.70 24.06 2.84
C ILE A 244 26.32 24.09 1.36
N VAL A 245 27.00 23.28 0.54
CA VAL A 245 26.77 23.21 -0.90
C VAL A 245 26.44 21.78 -1.31
N LEU A 246 25.23 21.57 -1.83
CA LEU A 246 24.76 20.27 -2.33
C LEU A 246 25.10 20.11 -3.82
N GLY A 247 25.43 18.89 -4.23
CA GLY A 247 25.78 18.52 -5.60
C GLY A 247 27.15 19.01 -6.08
N ALA A 248 27.94 19.65 -5.22
CA ALA A 248 29.28 20.16 -5.54
C ALA A 248 30.12 20.37 -4.28
N ARG A 249 31.43 20.59 -4.44
CA ARG A 249 32.34 20.95 -3.33
C ARG A 249 32.12 22.39 -2.82
N ASN A 250 31.79 23.29 -3.73
CA ASN A 250 31.57 24.71 -3.51
C ASN A 250 30.80 25.28 -4.70
N VAL A 251 30.12 26.41 -4.52
CA VAL A 251 29.47 27.14 -5.62
C VAL A 251 30.49 27.44 -6.72
N GLY A 252 30.14 27.16 -7.99
CA GLY A 252 31.04 27.38 -9.11
C GLY A 252 32.00 26.23 -9.44
N SER A 253 31.92 25.08 -8.75
CA SER A 253 32.84 23.94 -8.97
C SER A 253 32.43 23.08 -10.18
N SER A 254 33.33 22.83 -11.12
CA SER A 254 33.08 22.04 -12.34
C SER A 254 33.12 20.51 -12.17
N SER A 255 33.14 20.02 -10.93
CA SER A 255 33.24 18.59 -10.60
C SER A 255 32.06 18.18 -9.72
N GLY A 256 30.86 18.62 -10.09
CA GLY A 256 29.64 18.34 -9.35
C GLY A 256 29.06 16.96 -9.65
N LEU A 257 28.06 16.57 -8.87
CA LEU A 257 27.25 15.38 -9.05
C LEU A 257 26.54 15.42 -10.42
N VAL A 258 26.61 14.31 -11.16
CA VAL A 258 25.71 14.02 -12.29
C VAL A 258 24.69 13.00 -11.81
N GLY A 259 23.52 13.49 -11.38
CA GLY A 259 22.52 12.68 -10.69
C GLY A 259 21.49 13.52 -9.97
N ARG A 260 20.77 12.93 -9.03
CA ARG A 260 19.67 13.54 -8.28
C ARG A 260 19.95 13.50 -6.79
N ILE A 261 19.46 14.51 -6.07
CA ILE A 261 19.46 14.55 -4.60
C ILE A 261 18.05 14.85 -4.12
N ARG A 262 17.66 14.27 -2.98
CA ARG A 262 16.43 14.60 -2.24
C ARG A 262 16.57 14.31 -0.75
N ASP A 263 15.56 14.73 0.01
CA ASP A 263 15.39 14.43 1.45
C ASP A 263 16.67 14.71 2.26
N VAL A 264 17.22 15.91 2.09
CA VAL A 264 18.39 16.37 2.83
C VAL A 264 17.94 16.84 4.20
N ALA A 265 18.53 16.30 5.26
CA ALA A 265 18.26 16.71 6.63
C ALA A 265 19.56 16.95 7.40
N ILE A 266 19.57 17.95 8.27
CA ILE A 266 20.71 18.35 9.08
C ILE A 266 20.29 18.55 10.52
N GLY A 267 21.11 18.11 11.48
CA GLY A 267 20.93 18.41 12.90
C GLY A 267 22.26 18.65 13.62
N THR A 268 22.15 19.12 14.86
CA THR A 268 23.29 19.61 15.69
C THR A 268 23.52 18.80 16.97
N ASP A 269 23.03 17.57 16.99
CA ASP A 269 23.11 16.61 18.08
C ASP A 269 23.81 15.30 17.63
N ASP A 270 23.75 14.23 18.43
CA ASP A 270 24.29 12.92 18.03
C ASP A 270 23.13 11.98 17.69
N LEU A 271 23.03 11.54 16.44
CA LEU A 271 22.02 10.57 16.03
C LEU A 271 22.11 9.27 16.84
N THR A 272 20.96 8.82 17.33
CA THR A 272 20.79 7.48 17.90
C THR A 272 20.71 6.43 16.78
N ALA A 273 21.02 5.18 17.10
CA ALA A 273 20.87 4.08 16.14
C ALA A 273 19.42 3.90 15.63
N ALA A 274 18.43 4.29 16.44
CA ALA A 274 17.02 4.25 16.04
C ALA A 274 16.71 5.33 15.00
N GLU A 275 17.22 6.54 15.19
CA GLU A 275 17.08 7.63 14.20
C GLU A 275 17.81 7.30 12.89
N GLU A 276 19.02 6.74 12.95
CA GLU A 276 19.74 6.31 11.76
C GLU A 276 18.95 5.29 10.94
N LEU A 277 18.32 4.32 11.62
CA LEU A 277 17.46 3.32 10.98
C LEU A 277 16.18 3.96 10.42
N ALA A 278 15.59 4.90 11.16
CA ALA A 278 14.36 5.59 10.77
C ALA A 278 14.56 6.50 9.54
N ILE A 279 15.69 7.22 9.48
CA ILE A 279 16.12 8.01 8.33
C ILE A 279 16.27 7.15 7.07
N TYR A 280 16.75 5.91 7.22
CA TYR A 280 16.89 4.99 6.08
C TYR A 280 15.56 4.40 5.59
N GLY A 281 14.52 4.36 6.43
CA GLY A 281 13.18 3.93 6.00
C GLY A 281 13.10 2.47 5.48
N GLY A 282 14.01 1.60 5.88
CA GLY A 282 14.01 0.18 5.46
C GLY A 282 14.46 -0.07 4.01
N GLY A 283 15.10 0.91 3.36
CA GLY A 283 15.64 0.76 1.99
C GLY A 283 14.59 0.91 0.89
N ILE A 284 13.34 1.13 1.26
CA ILE A 284 12.33 1.62 0.34
C ILE A 284 12.61 3.11 0.14
N PRO A 285 12.65 3.61 -1.11
CA PRO A 285 12.80 5.05 -1.38
C PRO A 285 11.58 5.88 -0.92
N SER A 286 10.73 5.36 -0.03
CA SER A 286 9.77 6.17 0.71
C SER A 286 10.55 7.10 1.64
N ARG A 287 10.13 8.36 1.76
CA ARG A 287 10.69 9.34 2.71
C ARG A 287 10.96 8.65 4.04
N GLY A 288 12.23 8.51 4.42
CA GLY A 288 12.58 8.07 5.76
C GLY A 288 11.96 9.01 6.80
N ILE A 289 11.81 8.53 8.03
CA ILE A 289 11.33 9.39 9.11
C ILE A 289 12.50 10.29 9.51
N ILE A 290 12.39 11.57 9.14
CA ILE A 290 13.35 12.59 9.55
C ILE A 290 13.18 12.81 11.06
N PRO A 291 14.28 12.81 11.86
CA PRO A 291 14.21 13.09 13.29
C PRO A 291 13.55 14.44 13.55
N ALA A 292 12.72 14.50 14.59
CA ALA A 292 11.97 15.71 14.93
C ALA A 292 12.87 16.88 15.37
N ASP A 293 14.13 16.61 15.70
CA ASP A 293 15.16 17.56 16.08
C ASP A 293 16.11 17.95 14.93
N ALA A 294 15.82 17.53 13.69
CA ALA A 294 16.47 18.09 12.52
C ALA A 294 16.24 19.61 12.45
N ASN A 295 17.33 20.37 12.36
CA ASN A 295 17.34 21.82 12.26
C ASN A 295 16.87 22.31 10.89
N ASN A 296 17.41 21.71 9.83
CA ASN A 296 17.12 22.07 8.44
C ASN A 296 16.76 20.84 7.63
N ILE A 297 15.78 21.00 6.74
CA ILE A 297 15.23 19.94 5.90
C ILE A 297 14.97 20.50 4.50
N TRP A 298 15.70 20.05 3.49
CA TRP A 298 15.39 20.32 2.09
C TRP A 298 14.95 19.03 1.42
N TYR A 299 13.66 18.95 1.14
CA TYR A 299 13.10 17.80 0.46
C TYR A 299 13.51 17.73 -1.02
N LEU A 300 13.70 18.88 -1.66
CA LEU A 300 14.03 18.98 -3.08
C LEU A 300 12.94 18.39 -3.98
N ASP A 301 11.68 18.66 -3.63
CA ASP A 301 10.45 18.22 -4.28
C ASP A 301 9.53 19.39 -4.71
N GLU A 302 10.02 20.62 -4.68
CA GLU A 302 9.25 21.85 -4.95
C GLU A 302 8.73 21.92 -6.40
N GLY A 303 9.28 21.11 -7.30
CA GLY A 303 8.84 20.92 -8.68
C GLY A 303 9.13 22.10 -9.63
N THR A 304 9.30 23.31 -9.10
CA THR A 304 9.62 24.54 -9.86
C THR A 304 10.45 25.53 -9.05
N GLY A 305 10.98 26.57 -9.71
CA GLY A 305 11.67 27.68 -9.05
C GLY A 305 13.18 27.50 -8.90
N VAL A 306 13.79 28.46 -8.20
CA VAL A 306 15.25 28.58 -7.98
C VAL A 306 15.62 28.57 -6.49
N VAL A 307 14.68 28.18 -5.64
CA VAL A 307 14.83 28.12 -4.19
C VAL A 307 14.53 26.69 -3.74
N ALA A 308 15.45 26.10 -2.98
CA ALA A 308 15.22 24.88 -2.22
C ALA A 308 14.71 25.32 -0.85
N VAL A 309 13.47 25.02 -0.54
CA VAL A 309 12.79 25.50 0.67
C VAL A 309 13.25 24.67 1.86
N ASP A 310 13.68 25.35 2.92
CA ASP A 310 13.95 24.71 4.19
C ASP A 310 12.64 24.48 4.96
N SER A 311 12.21 23.23 5.05
CA SER A 311 11.05 22.78 5.83
C SER A 311 11.39 22.53 7.31
N GLY A 312 12.65 22.77 7.71
CA GLY A 312 13.09 22.73 9.09
C GLY A 312 12.62 23.93 9.92
N LEU A 313 13.23 24.10 11.09
CA LEU A 313 12.83 25.14 12.05
C LEU A 313 13.46 26.50 11.77
N ASP A 314 14.56 26.55 11.02
CA ASP A 314 15.42 27.73 10.92
C ASP A 314 15.15 28.59 9.67
N GLY A 315 14.49 28.03 8.64
CA GLY A 315 14.10 28.78 7.43
C GLY A 315 15.28 29.15 6.53
N ASP A 316 16.33 28.33 6.53
CA ASP A 316 17.55 28.54 5.76
C ASP A 316 17.37 28.05 4.31
N ASP A 317 16.55 28.76 3.54
CA ASP A 317 16.31 28.43 2.13
C ASP A 317 17.61 28.39 1.30
N GLY A 318 17.76 27.35 0.49
CA GLY A 318 18.89 27.17 -0.41
C GLY A 318 18.71 27.83 -1.77
N ALA A 319 19.75 28.45 -2.31
CA ALA A 319 19.75 28.99 -3.67
C ALA A 319 20.13 27.89 -4.68
N ILE A 320 19.23 27.57 -5.60
CA ILE A 320 19.44 26.58 -6.65
C ILE A 320 20.12 27.24 -7.85
N ALA A 321 21.24 26.67 -8.29
CA ALA A 321 21.96 27.14 -9.46
C ALA A 321 21.22 26.79 -10.77
N ALA A 322 21.38 27.64 -11.78
CA ALA A 322 20.54 27.64 -12.97
C ALA A 322 20.61 26.38 -13.86
N ALA A 323 21.62 25.52 -13.70
CA ALA A 323 21.69 24.28 -14.47
C ALA A 323 20.92 23.12 -13.84
N ASN A 324 20.53 23.24 -12.56
CA ASN A 324 19.70 22.22 -11.92
C ASN A 324 18.30 22.25 -12.52
N THR A 325 17.68 21.08 -12.63
CA THR A 325 16.30 20.95 -13.12
C THR A 325 15.49 20.08 -12.19
N TRP A 326 14.24 20.45 -11.95
CA TRP A 326 13.30 19.60 -11.24
C TRP A 326 12.97 18.37 -12.07
N VAL A 327 13.10 17.19 -11.46
CA VAL A 327 12.59 15.96 -12.05
C VAL A 327 11.28 15.68 -11.34
N GLY A 328 10.17 15.96 -12.01
CA GLY A 328 8.94 15.29 -11.65
C GLY A 328 9.11 13.82 -11.99
N SER A 329 8.72 12.92 -11.09
CA SER A 329 7.99 11.74 -11.58
C SER A 329 6.96 12.30 -12.56
N GLY A 330 6.84 11.73 -13.76
CA GLY A 330 5.60 11.98 -14.51
C GLY A 330 4.49 11.53 -13.57
N ASP A 331 3.84 12.47 -12.89
CA ASP A 331 2.89 12.15 -11.83
C ASP A 331 1.75 11.40 -12.49
N SER A 332 1.80 10.07 -12.41
CA SER A 332 0.68 9.24 -12.79
C SER A 332 -0.30 9.33 -11.63
N PHE A 333 -1.20 10.30 -11.70
CA PHE A 333 -2.37 10.33 -10.84
C PHE A 333 -3.17 9.05 -11.08
N ARG A 334 -3.01 8.05 -10.19
CA ARG A 334 -3.81 6.83 -10.22
C ARG A 334 -5.07 7.07 -9.40
N VAL A 335 -6.15 7.41 -10.09
CA VAL A 335 -7.48 7.36 -9.50
C VAL A 335 -7.96 5.92 -9.54
N TRP A 336 -8.22 5.36 -8.37
CA TRP A 336 -9.00 4.14 -8.25
C TRP A 336 -10.47 4.55 -8.23
N TYR A 337 -11.16 4.39 -9.34
CA TYR A 337 -12.60 4.59 -9.39
C TYR A 337 -13.28 3.23 -9.43
N GLN A 338 -14.12 2.96 -8.42
CA GLN A 338 -15.02 1.81 -8.42
C GLN A 338 -16.26 2.17 -9.22
N PRO A 339 -16.59 1.47 -10.33
CA PRO A 339 -17.81 1.72 -11.07
C PRO A 339 -19.02 1.59 -10.14
N ILE A 340 -19.90 2.61 -10.14
CA ILE A 340 -21.12 2.64 -9.31
C ILE A 340 -22.06 1.45 -9.64
N ALA A 341 -21.97 0.91 -10.85
CA ALA A 341 -22.62 -0.33 -11.24
C ALA A 341 -21.81 -1.04 -12.33
N ILE A 342 -21.58 -2.34 -12.18
CA ILE A 342 -21.20 -3.21 -13.29
C ILE A 342 -22.53 -3.62 -13.93
N VAL A 343 -22.84 -3.05 -15.08
CA VAL A 343 -24.02 -3.46 -15.86
C VAL A 343 -23.64 -4.71 -16.61
N GLU A 344 -23.87 -5.87 -15.99
CA GLU A 344 -23.84 -7.16 -16.66
C GLU A 344 -25.12 -7.30 -17.48
N ASN A 345 -25.13 -6.77 -18.71
CA ASN A 345 -26.16 -7.16 -19.66
C ASN A 345 -25.52 -7.61 -20.97
N THR A 346 -25.80 -8.87 -21.30
CA THR A 346 -25.46 -9.51 -22.57
C THR A 346 -26.41 -8.94 -23.62
N GLY A 347 -25.88 -8.39 -24.73
CA GLY A 347 -26.68 -7.68 -25.72
C GLY A 347 -28.02 -8.32 -26.12
N GLU A 348 -28.99 -7.49 -26.46
CA GLU A 348 -30.33 -7.89 -26.88
C GLU A 348 -30.41 -8.02 -28.40
N ALA A 349 -31.18 -9.00 -28.89
CA ALA A 349 -31.51 -9.13 -30.31
C ALA A 349 -33.03 -9.10 -30.45
N SER A 350 -33.52 -8.23 -31.34
CA SER A 350 -34.97 -8.03 -31.50
C SER A 350 -35.34 -7.70 -32.95
N THR A 351 -36.63 -7.50 -33.19
CA THR A 351 -37.24 -7.20 -34.50
C THR A 351 -38.01 -5.89 -34.39
N ALA A 352 -37.66 -4.91 -35.21
CA ALA A 352 -38.29 -3.60 -35.19
C ALA A 352 -39.79 -3.69 -35.54
N ASP A 353 -40.65 -3.04 -34.74
CA ASP A 353 -42.07 -2.91 -35.04
C ASP A 353 -42.33 -1.79 -36.05
N ALA A 354 -41.49 -0.75 -36.01
CA ALA A 354 -41.42 0.35 -36.97
C ALA A 354 -40.09 1.11 -36.83
N GLY A 355 -39.82 2.05 -37.73
CA GLY A 355 -38.64 2.90 -37.63
C GLY A 355 -38.58 4.05 -38.61
N THR A 356 -37.52 4.83 -38.49
CA THR A 356 -37.08 5.83 -39.46
C THR A 356 -35.59 5.63 -39.72
N ALA A 357 -34.94 6.52 -40.47
CA ALA A 357 -33.49 6.48 -40.59
C ALA A 357 -32.76 6.84 -39.28
N ILE A 358 -33.46 7.38 -38.27
CA ILE A 358 -32.87 7.83 -36.99
C ILE A 358 -33.53 7.20 -35.75
N THR A 359 -34.53 6.33 -35.94
CA THR A 359 -35.28 5.72 -34.83
C THR A 359 -35.66 4.28 -35.11
N ILE A 360 -35.76 3.47 -34.06
CA ILE A 360 -36.43 2.16 -34.05
C ILE A 360 -37.45 2.18 -32.93
N ASP A 361 -38.68 1.77 -33.25
CA ASP A 361 -39.74 1.49 -32.28
C ASP A 361 -39.86 -0.02 -32.14
N ASP A 362 -39.78 -0.53 -30.91
CA ASP A 362 -39.87 -1.96 -30.64
C ASP A 362 -40.44 -2.22 -29.24
N ALA A 363 -41.70 -2.65 -29.17
CA ALA A 363 -42.42 -2.85 -27.91
C ALA A 363 -41.85 -3.97 -27.01
N VAL A 364 -40.87 -4.74 -27.50
CA VAL A 364 -40.14 -5.73 -26.69
C VAL A 364 -39.13 -5.05 -25.76
N LEU A 365 -38.66 -3.84 -26.08
CA LEU A 365 -37.73 -3.07 -25.27
C LEU A 365 -38.45 -2.42 -24.08
N THR A 366 -38.44 -3.09 -22.93
CA THR A 366 -39.20 -2.67 -21.72
C THR A 366 -38.33 -2.03 -20.63
N GLN A 367 -37.09 -1.65 -20.96
CA GLN A 367 -36.15 -1.09 -20.00
C GLN A 367 -36.53 0.35 -19.60
N VAL A 368 -35.87 0.91 -18.58
CA VAL A 368 -36.12 2.29 -18.12
C VAL A 368 -35.58 3.33 -19.10
N ASN A 369 -36.04 4.58 -19.00
CA ASN A 369 -35.53 5.69 -19.82
C ASN A 369 -34.01 5.76 -19.74
N ASP A 370 -33.36 6.09 -20.86
CA ASP A 370 -31.91 6.19 -21.01
C ASP A 370 -31.13 4.87 -20.85
N PHE A 371 -31.81 3.72 -20.67
CA PHE A 371 -31.14 2.44 -20.39
C PHE A 371 -30.21 1.99 -21.52
N TRP A 372 -30.46 2.37 -22.77
CA TRP A 372 -29.65 1.98 -23.93
C TRP A 372 -28.71 3.09 -24.45
N ASN A 373 -28.58 4.21 -23.73
CA ASN A 373 -27.76 5.33 -24.20
C ASN A 373 -26.28 4.95 -24.26
N GLY A 374 -25.68 5.11 -25.44
CA GLY A 374 -24.31 4.74 -25.74
C GLY A 374 -24.13 3.27 -26.17
N ALA A 375 -25.21 2.49 -26.25
CA ALA A 375 -25.14 1.15 -26.80
C ALA A 375 -24.94 1.18 -28.34
N ARG A 376 -24.26 0.17 -28.86
CA ARG A 376 -24.03 -0.05 -30.29
C ARG A 376 -25.23 -0.80 -30.86
N LEU A 377 -25.91 -0.16 -31.79
CA LEU A 377 -26.95 -0.76 -32.63
C LEU A 377 -26.30 -1.39 -33.87
N VAL A 378 -26.73 -2.59 -34.26
CA VAL A 378 -26.34 -3.23 -35.53
C VAL A 378 -27.58 -3.77 -36.22
N ILE A 379 -27.80 -3.39 -37.48
CA ILE A 379 -28.88 -3.97 -38.31
C ILE A 379 -28.44 -5.36 -38.79
N VAL A 380 -29.19 -6.40 -38.43
CA VAL A 380 -28.81 -7.81 -38.64
C VAL A 380 -29.47 -8.41 -39.86
N THR A 381 -30.75 -8.15 -40.14
CA THR A 381 -31.40 -8.54 -41.39
C THR A 381 -32.46 -7.52 -41.77
N THR A 382 -32.61 -7.26 -43.07
CA THR A 382 -33.64 -6.36 -43.58
C THR A 382 -34.64 -7.11 -44.45
N THR A 383 -35.90 -6.70 -44.37
CA THR A 383 -37.02 -7.36 -45.07
C THR A 383 -37.16 -6.89 -46.51
N ASP A 384 -36.75 -5.65 -46.79
CA ASP A 384 -36.94 -4.93 -48.04
C ASP A 384 -35.64 -4.73 -48.85
N THR A 385 -34.49 -5.11 -48.29
CA THR A 385 -33.13 -4.90 -48.80
C THR A 385 -32.69 -3.42 -48.93
N PHE A 386 -33.45 -2.47 -48.37
CA PHE A 386 -33.12 -1.05 -48.47
C PHE A 386 -32.12 -0.62 -47.39
N ALA A 387 -32.28 -1.08 -46.14
CA ALA A 387 -31.24 -0.88 -45.13
C ALA A 387 -30.07 -1.86 -45.35
N PRO A 388 -28.81 -1.39 -45.33
CA PRO A 388 -27.65 -2.26 -45.43
C PRO A 388 -27.55 -3.16 -44.20
N GLN A 389 -27.61 -4.46 -44.44
CA GLN A 389 -27.27 -5.46 -43.44
C GLN A 389 -25.83 -5.23 -42.92
N GLY A 390 -25.69 -5.17 -41.60
CA GLY A 390 -24.43 -4.90 -40.92
C GLY A 390 -24.13 -3.42 -40.67
N GLU A 391 -25.02 -2.50 -41.05
CA GLU A 391 -24.87 -1.09 -40.67
C GLU A 391 -24.95 -0.91 -39.15
N VAL A 392 -24.16 0.04 -38.63
CA VAL A 392 -23.94 0.24 -37.20
C VAL A 392 -24.22 1.70 -36.85
N SER A 393 -24.89 1.95 -35.73
CA SER A 393 -25.03 3.28 -35.15
C SER A 393 -24.87 3.23 -33.62
N VAL A 394 -24.74 4.41 -32.99
CA VAL A 394 -24.71 4.54 -31.52
C VAL A 394 -26.06 5.12 -31.08
N ILE A 395 -26.68 4.46 -30.10
CA ILE A 395 -27.93 4.93 -29.51
C ILE A 395 -27.64 6.17 -28.68
N THR A 396 -28.26 7.28 -29.04
CA THR A 396 -28.12 8.58 -28.38
C THR A 396 -29.19 8.80 -27.31
N ASP A 397 -30.33 8.14 -27.44
CA ASP A 397 -31.46 8.22 -26.50
C ASP A 397 -32.32 6.95 -26.55
N PHE A 398 -32.92 6.57 -25.42
CA PHE A 398 -33.95 5.53 -25.33
C PHE A 398 -35.14 6.02 -24.50
N ASP A 399 -36.27 6.21 -25.19
CA ASP A 399 -37.53 6.64 -24.59
C ASP A 399 -38.38 5.41 -24.23
N ALA A 400 -38.43 5.09 -22.94
CA ALA A 400 -39.17 3.95 -22.41
C ALA A 400 -40.69 4.09 -22.47
N ALA A 401 -41.24 5.27 -22.74
CA ALA A 401 -42.69 5.44 -22.90
C ALA A 401 -43.16 5.09 -24.32
N LEU A 402 -42.23 5.11 -25.28
CA LEU A 402 -42.48 4.82 -26.70
C LEU A 402 -41.77 3.54 -27.16
N ASP A 403 -41.00 2.91 -26.29
CA ASP A 403 -40.09 1.80 -26.59
C ASP A 403 -39.19 2.14 -27.80
N ARG A 404 -38.67 3.38 -27.81
CA ARG A 404 -37.99 3.99 -28.97
C ARG A 404 -36.50 4.20 -28.72
N LEU A 405 -35.68 3.65 -29.60
CA LEU A 405 -34.27 4.00 -29.75
C LEU A 405 -34.12 5.20 -30.68
N THR A 406 -33.27 6.16 -30.33
CA THR A 406 -32.80 7.24 -31.20
C THR A 406 -31.31 7.11 -31.40
N PHE A 407 -30.82 7.35 -32.63
CA PHE A 407 -29.43 7.18 -33.00
C PHE A 407 -29.06 8.07 -34.21
N ASP A 408 -27.78 8.10 -34.57
CA ASP A 408 -27.32 8.82 -35.76
C ASP A 408 -27.87 8.20 -37.05
N THR A 409 -28.20 9.04 -38.03
CA THR A 409 -28.88 8.67 -39.28
C THR A 409 -28.21 7.49 -40.00
N LEU A 410 -28.95 6.40 -40.16
CA LEU A 410 -28.62 5.26 -41.01
C LEU A 410 -28.81 5.63 -42.49
N THR A 411 -28.19 4.86 -43.39
CA THR A 411 -28.28 5.11 -44.83
C THR A 411 -29.67 4.86 -45.43
N ALA A 412 -30.54 4.11 -44.73
CA ALA A 412 -31.94 3.92 -45.09
C ALA A 412 -32.84 3.87 -43.85
N VAL A 413 -34.16 3.90 -44.09
CA VAL A 413 -35.18 3.73 -43.04
C VAL A 413 -35.17 2.29 -42.53
N VAL A 414 -35.34 2.10 -41.21
CA VAL A 414 -35.60 0.78 -40.62
C VAL A 414 -37.09 0.48 -40.75
N ASP A 415 -37.42 -0.62 -41.41
CA ASP A 415 -38.80 -1.03 -41.66
C ASP A 415 -39.28 -2.08 -40.64
N ALA A 416 -40.61 -2.22 -40.53
CA ALA A 416 -41.22 -3.22 -39.68
C ALA A 416 -40.80 -4.64 -40.12
N GLY A 417 -40.23 -5.42 -39.20
CA GLY A 417 -39.73 -6.76 -39.46
C GLY A 417 -38.21 -6.85 -39.68
N ASP A 418 -37.50 -5.72 -39.76
CA ASP A 418 -36.04 -5.71 -39.74
C ASP A 418 -35.53 -6.17 -38.38
N THR A 419 -34.46 -6.97 -38.35
CA THR A 419 -33.86 -7.44 -37.10
C THR A 419 -32.60 -6.66 -36.78
N TYR A 420 -32.36 -6.46 -35.49
CA TYR A 420 -31.21 -5.72 -35.00
C TYR A 420 -30.68 -6.34 -33.71
N THR A 421 -29.45 -5.99 -33.37
CA THR A 421 -28.86 -6.27 -32.06
C THR A 421 -28.42 -4.98 -31.40
N ILE A 422 -28.65 -4.85 -30.10
CA ILE A 422 -28.10 -3.80 -29.25
C ILE A 422 -27.09 -4.43 -28.31
N ASP A 423 -25.85 -3.96 -28.35
CA ASP A 423 -24.83 -4.38 -27.40
C ASP A 423 -24.02 -3.15 -26.98
N TYR A 424 -23.66 -3.05 -25.71
CA TYR A 424 -22.70 -2.05 -25.27
C TYR A 424 -21.30 -2.27 -25.89
N GLY A 425 -21.04 -3.46 -26.42
CA GLY A 425 -19.82 -3.82 -27.12
C GLY A 425 -18.93 -4.67 -26.24
N THR A 426 -18.45 -5.79 -26.78
CA THR A 426 -17.56 -6.73 -26.10
C THR A 426 -16.11 -6.23 -26.13
N LEU A 427 -15.49 -6.11 -24.94
CA LEU A 427 -14.03 -6.21 -24.85
C LEU A 427 -13.72 -7.70 -24.91
N ALA A 428 -13.01 -8.15 -25.96
CA ALA A 428 -12.69 -9.56 -26.11
C ALA A 428 -11.83 -10.04 -24.93
N ASP A 429 -12.34 -11.00 -24.14
CA ASP A 429 -11.52 -11.84 -23.28
C ASP A 429 -10.51 -12.62 -24.14
N ARG A 430 -9.27 -12.77 -23.64
CA ARG A 430 -8.25 -13.63 -24.26
C ARG A 430 -8.44 -15.11 -23.95
N ALA A 431 -9.25 -15.48 -22.97
CA ALA A 431 -9.61 -16.86 -22.71
C ALA A 431 -10.81 -17.27 -23.58
N SER A 432 -10.76 -18.46 -24.16
CA SER A 432 -11.78 -19.01 -25.06
C SER A 432 -13.08 -19.43 -24.35
N THR A 433 -13.45 -18.76 -23.26
CA THR A 433 -14.64 -19.02 -22.44
C THR A 433 -15.50 -17.76 -22.39
N PRO A 434 -16.81 -17.83 -22.69
CA PRO A 434 -17.66 -16.65 -22.88
C PRO A 434 -18.14 -16.08 -21.55
N GLN A 435 -17.22 -15.59 -20.72
CA GLN A 435 -17.51 -14.92 -19.46
C GLN A 435 -16.97 -13.49 -19.53
N ASP A 436 -17.56 -12.69 -20.42
CA ASP A 436 -17.15 -11.32 -20.68
C ASP A 436 -17.88 -10.36 -19.72
N ALA A 437 -17.12 -9.62 -18.89
CA ALA A 437 -17.65 -8.50 -18.12
C ALA A 437 -17.15 -7.18 -18.72
N ARG A 438 -18.06 -6.22 -18.95
CA ARG A 438 -17.70 -4.87 -19.39
C ARG A 438 -17.83 -3.87 -18.25
N ILE A 439 -16.83 -3.01 -18.11
CA ILE A 439 -16.85 -1.85 -17.22
C ILE A 439 -17.31 -0.64 -18.02
N THR A 440 -18.51 -0.12 -17.73
CA THR A 440 -18.98 1.15 -18.30
C THR A 440 -18.56 2.28 -17.38
N TRP A 441 -17.66 3.13 -17.86
CA TRP A 441 -17.40 4.42 -17.23
C TRP A 441 -18.49 5.39 -17.67
N GLY A 442 -19.07 6.17 -16.74
CA GLY A 442 -20.03 7.22 -17.11
C GLY A 442 -19.44 8.25 -18.07
N PHE A 443 -20.28 9.14 -18.60
CA PHE A 443 -19.82 10.24 -19.45
C PHE A 443 -18.78 11.10 -18.70
N ASN A 444 -17.63 11.33 -19.32
CA ASN A 444 -16.68 12.31 -18.80
C ASN A 444 -17.36 13.70 -18.77
N PRO A 445 -17.24 14.45 -17.67
CA PRO A 445 -17.67 15.85 -17.63
C PRO A 445 -17.05 16.64 -18.77
N SER A 446 -17.76 17.67 -19.24
CA SER A 446 -17.23 18.62 -20.23
C SER A 446 -15.87 19.17 -19.75
N GLY A 447 -14.83 19.02 -20.59
CA GLY A 447 -13.46 19.48 -20.28
C GLY A 447 -12.48 18.37 -19.88
N ILE A 448 -12.94 17.14 -19.64
CA ILE A 448 -12.06 16.00 -19.31
C ILE A 448 -11.97 15.04 -20.51
N SER A 449 -10.82 15.00 -21.17
CA SER A 449 -10.51 14.00 -22.19
C SER A 449 -9.62 12.90 -21.61
N VAL A 450 -10.16 11.69 -21.45
CA VAL A 450 -9.36 10.51 -21.10
C VAL A 450 -8.92 9.85 -22.40
N LEU A 451 -7.64 9.98 -22.75
CA LEU A 451 -7.05 9.25 -23.86
C LEU A 451 -6.66 7.86 -23.35
N LEU A 452 -7.44 6.83 -23.66
CA LEU A 452 -7.10 5.44 -23.36
C LEU A 452 -5.96 4.96 -24.28
N GLY A 453 -4.73 5.31 -23.93
CA GLY A 453 -3.54 4.64 -24.44
C GLY A 453 -3.37 3.30 -23.73
N SER A 454 -3.83 2.21 -24.36
CA SER A 454 -3.60 0.80 -23.99
C SER A 454 -3.49 0.49 -22.48
N MET A 455 -4.57 0.01 -21.86
CA MET A 455 -4.48 -0.65 -20.56
C MET A 455 -3.72 -1.98 -20.74
N VAL A 456 -2.43 -1.98 -20.41
CA VAL A 456 -1.66 -3.22 -20.19
C VAL A 456 -1.66 -3.43 -18.68
N ALA A 457 -2.20 -4.55 -18.21
CA ALA A 457 -2.15 -4.91 -16.79
C ALA A 457 -0.68 -4.96 -16.35
N ALA A 458 -0.25 -4.01 -15.53
CA ALA A 458 1.15 -3.80 -15.16
C ALA A 458 1.72 -4.90 -14.22
N SER A 459 1.06 -6.05 -14.10
CA SER A 459 1.37 -7.04 -13.05
C SER A 459 1.09 -8.49 -13.42
N GLN A 460 0.90 -8.85 -14.69
CA GLN A 460 0.83 -10.28 -15.06
C GLN A 460 2.08 -10.72 -15.81
N PRO A 461 2.80 -11.76 -15.30
CA PRO A 461 3.95 -12.31 -16.01
C PRO A 461 3.49 -12.89 -17.36
N LEU A 462 4.32 -12.67 -18.40
CA LEU A 462 4.13 -13.33 -19.68
C LEU A 462 4.21 -14.85 -19.48
N ILE A 463 3.19 -15.59 -19.94
CA ILE A 463 3.23 -17.05 -19.95
C ILE A 463 4.42 -17.49 -20.81
N GLY A 464 5.46 -18.00 -20.16
CA GLY A 464 6.66 -18.55 -20.80
C GLY A 464 7.97 -17.87 -20.41
N GLU A 465 7.94 -16.71 -19.73
CA GLU A 465 9.16 -16.12 -19.16
C GLU A 465 9.35 -16.57 -17.71
N THR A 466 10.57 -17.02 -17.41
CA THR A 466 10.99 -17.34 -16.04
C THR A 466 11.46 -16.04 -15.41
N GLU A 467 10.72 -15.54 -14.42
CA GLU A 467 11.12 -14.38 -13.64
C GLU A 467 12.33 -14.77 -12.78
N GLU A 468 13.44 -14.03 -12.92
CA GLU A 468 14.71 -14.35 -12.24
C GLU A 468 14.66 -14.05 -10.72
N GLU A 469 13.66 -13.29 -10.26
CA GLU A 469 13.40 -13.01 -8.84
C GLU A 469 11.87 -13.04 -8.59
N PRO A 470 11.32 -14.04 -7.90
CA PRO A 470 9.91 -14.03 -7.52
C PRO A 470 9.64 -12.85 -6.59
N ALA A 471 8.44 -12.24 -6.69
CA ALA A 471 7.98 -11.16 -5.83
C ALA A 471 8.35 -11.42 -4.35
N ARG A 472 9.34 -10.69 -3.85
CA ARG A 472 9.74 -10.75 -2.44
C ARG A 472 8.70 -9.97 -1.63
N ASP A 473 8.17 -10.66 -0.63
CA ASP A 473 7.37 -10.10 0.45
C ASP A 473 8.06 -8.85 1.00
N ILE A 474 7.33 -7.72 1.01
CA ILE A 474 7.85 -6.37 1.27
C ILE A 474 8.04 -6.10 2.76
N LEU A 475 7.65 -7.06 3.61
CA LEU A 475 7.97 -7.03 5.03
C LEU A 475 9.40 -7.55 5.20
N PRO A 476 10.31 -6.79 5.86
CA PRO A 476 11.60 -7.34 6.21
C PRO A 476 11.34 -8.62 7.00
N PRO A 477 12.03 -9.75 6.68
CA PRO A 477 11.86 -10.96 7.45
C PRO A 477 12.19 -10.60 8.89
N ILE A 478 11.14 -10.47 9.71
CA ILE A 478 11.31 -10.33 11.15
C ILE A 478 11.97 -11.65 11.51
N GLY A 479 13.28 -11.58 11.76
CA GLY A 479 14.02 -12.64 12.44
C GLY A 479 13.52 -12.72 13.87
N VAL A 480 12.23 -12.98 14.07
CA VAL A 480 11.75 -13.53 15.32
C VAL A 480 12.52 -14.83 15.43
N SER A 481 13.42 -14.89 16.40
CA SER A 481 14.12 -16.13 16.70
C SER A 481 13.06 -17.21 16.77
N ASP A 482 13.29 -18.30 16.04
CA ASP A 482 12.41 -19.42 15.68
C ASP A 482 11.93 -20.26 16.90
N TRP A 483 11.68 -19.58 18.02
CA TRP A 483 11.09 -20.11 19.24
C TRP A 483 9.56 -20.16 19.15
N PHE A 484 8.98 -19.44 18.17
CA PHE A 484 7.55 -19.35 17.91
C PHE A 484 7.24 -19.50 16.42
N GLY A 485 7.77 -20.54 15.76
CA GLY A 485 7.41 -20.83 14.38
C GLY A 485 5.88 -20.84 14.20
N ASP A 486 5.38 -20.04 13.26
CA ASP A 486 4.01 -20.10 12.77
C ASP A 486 3.87 -21.40 11.98
N GLY A 487 3.74 -22.49 12.74
CA GLY A 487 3.88 -23.84 12.20
C GLY A 487 2.92 -24.09 11.06
N THR A 488 3.48 -24.49 9.93
CA THR A 488 2.72 -25.02 8.82
C THR A 488 2.68 -26.55 8.93
N VAL A 489 1.55 -27.16 8.59
CA VAL A 489 1.45 -28.62 8.50
C VAL A 489 2.26 -29.07 7.29
N GLY A 490 3.45 -29.62 7.52
CA GLY A 490 4.38 -30.04 6.47
C GLY A 490 5.18 -31.30 6.81
N GLY A 491 5.83 -31.88 5.80
CA GLY A 491 6.81 -32.96 5.98
C GLY A 491 6.28 -34.20 6.70
N SER A 492 6.88 -34.52 7.85
CA SER A 492 6.60 -35.72 8.68
C SER A 492 5.16 -35.78 9.19
N THR A 493 4.48 -34.63 9.31
CA THR A 493 3.10 -34.56 9.79
C THR A 493 2.09 -35.04 8.74
N LEU A 494 2.37 -34.79 7.46
CA LEU A 494 1.53 -35.21 6.33
C LEU A 494 1.52 -36.73 6.15
N THR A 495 2.62 -37.40 6.48
CA THR A 495 2.79 -38.86 6.35
C THR A 495 2.54 -39.61 7.65
N ASN A 496 2.19 -38.92 8.73
CA ASN A 496 2.00 -39.54 10.03
C ASN A 496 0.71 -40.40 10.03
N PRO A 497 0.77 -41.68 10.46
CA PRO A 497 -0.39 -42.57 10.49
C PRO A 497 -1.54 -42.08 11.39
N ILE A 498 -1.30 -41.18 12.35
CA ILE A 498 -2.37 -40.60 13.17
C ILE A 498 -3.03 -39.36 12.56
N ARG A 499 -2.51 -38.83 11.43
CA ARG A 499 -3.08 -37.65 10.78
C ARG A 499 -4.58 -37.75 10.46
N PRO A 500 -5.12 -38.88 9.96
CA PRO A 500 -6.57 -38.98 9.69
C PRO A 500 -7.44 -38.69 10.93
N LEU A 501 -6.97 -39.04 12.12
CA LEU A 501 -7.64 -38.70 13.38
C LEU A 501 -7.52 -37.21 13.70
N ILE A 502 -6.36 -36.60 13.45
CA ILE A 502 -6.13 -35.16 13.64
C ILE A 502 -7.03 -34.33 12.73
N THR A 503 -7.11 -34.67 11.43
CA THR A 503 -7.99 -34.01 10.47
C THR A 503 -9.45 -34.16 10.88
N ALA A 504 -9.89 -35.37 11.25
CA ALA A 504 -11.26 -35.59 11.72
C ALA A 504 -11.61 -34.77 12.98
N MET A 505 -10.66 -34.57 13.90
CA MET A 505 -10.88 -33.72 15.08
C MET A 505 -10.89 -32.23 14.73
N SER A 506 -10.05 -31.79 13.78
CA SER A 506 -10.03 -30.40 13.32
C SER A 506 -11.33 -30.05 12.60
N ASP A 507 -11.80 -30.90 11.69
CA ASP A 507 -13.02 -30.68 10.91
C ASP A 507 -14.30 -30.61 11.77
N ASN A 508 -14.29 -31.25 12.94
CA ASN A 508 -15.44 -31.32 13.85
C ASN A 508 -15.34 -30.36 15.06
N THR A 509 -14.31 -29.50 15.12
CA THR A 509 -14.13 -28.53 16.21
C THR A 509 -13.76 -27.16 15.65
N THR A 510 -13.62 -26.16 16.51
CA THR A 510 -13.09 -24.83 16.12
C THR A 510 -11.56 -24.80 16.07
N LEU A 511 -10.89 -25.94 16.25
CA LEU A 511 -9.44 -26.03 16.31
C LEU A 511 -8.85 -26.27 14.93
N THR A 512 -7.79 -25.55 14.59
CA THR A 512 -7.02 -25.79 13.36
C THR A 512 -6.22 -27.09 13.45
N GLU A 513 -5.84 -27.69 12.31
CA GLU A 513 -5.11 -28.96 12.25
C GLU A 513 -3.83 -28.91 13.12
N ILE A 514 -3.12 -27.78 13.11
CA ILE A 514 -1.94 -27.56 13.97
C ILE A 514 -2.29 -27.48 15.47
N GLN A 515 -3.39 -26.85 15.84
CA GLN A 515 -3.84 -26.79 17.23
C GLN A 515 -4.18 -28.20 17.74
N VAL A 516 -4.77 -29.04 16.90
CA VAL A 516 -5.07 -30.43 17.24
C VAL A 516 -3.78 -31.25 17.39
N TRP A 517 -2.78 -31.07 16.51
CA TRP A 517 -1.46 -31.68 16.67
C TRP A 517 -0.80 -31.30 18.01
N ARG A 518 -0.84 -30.02 18.37
CA ARG A 518 -0.31 -29.52 19.66
C ARG A 518 -1.04 -30.12 20.84
N LEU A 519 -2.37 -30.16 20.80
CA LEU A 519 -3.21 -30.76 21.84
C LEU A 519 -2.89 -32.24 22.04
N MET A 520 -2.74 -33.01 20.96
CA MET A 520 -2.42 -34.43 21.03
C MET A 520 -1.02 -34.70 21.59
N GLY A 521 -0.03 -33.86 21.28
CA GLY A 521 1.28 -33.94 21.91
C GLY A 521 1.25 -33.66 23.41
N ILE A 522 0.48 -32.65 23.85
CA ILE A 522 0.28 -32.36 25.28
C ILE A 522 -0.37 -33.56 25.99
N ILE A 523 -1.40 -34.16 25.38
CA ILE A 523 -2.07 -35.34 25.91
C ILE A 523 -1.09 -36.52 26.04
N ALA A 524 -0.27 -36.79 25.02
CA ALA A 524 0.71 -37.89 25.04
C ALA A 524 1.73 -37.74 26.18
N VAL A 525 2.25 -36.53 26.39
CA VAL A 525 3.16 -36.23 27.50
C VAL A 525 2.48 -36.43 28.84
N LEU A 526 1.25 -35.94 29.01
CA LEU A 526 0.51 -36.09 30.26
C LEU A 526 0.28 -37.57 30.59
N PHE A 527 -0.11 -38.39 29.61
CA PHE A 527 -0.26 -39.82 29.80
C PHE A 527 1.05 -40.51 30.18
N ALA A 528 2.17 -40.18 29.51
CA ALA A 528 3.48 -40.74 29.83
C ALA A 528 3.95 -40.35 31.23
N THR A 529 3.72 -39.08 31.61
CA THR A 529 4.10 -38.54 32.92
C THR A 529 3.29 -39.21 34.03
N VAL A 530 1.95 -39.22 33.91
CA VAL A 530 1.05 -39.81 34.91
C VAL A 530 1.28 -41.32 35.00
N GLY A 531 1.38 -42.01 33.86
CA GLY A 531 1.63 -43.45 33.82
C GLY A 531 2.94 -43.83 34.51
N THR A 532 4.02 -43.10 34.25
CA THR A 532 5.32 -43.36 34.88
C THR A 532 5.30 -43.04 36.38
N ALA A 533 4.64 -41.94 36.79
CA ALA A 533 4.48 -41.59 38.20
C ALA A 533 3.73 -42.68 39.00
N PHE A 534 2.73 -43.32 38.38
CA PHE A 534 1.99 -44.42 39.00
C PHE A 534 2.80 -45.71 39.12
N ILE A 535 3.62 -46.03 38.11
CA ILE A 535 4.41 -47.26 38.03
C ILE A 535 5.65 -47.17 38.91
N VAL A 536 6.38 -46.05 38.84
CA VAL A 536 7.69 -45.89 39.47
C VAL A 536 7.57 -45.06 40.75
N ARG A 537 6.73 -45.54 41.67
CA ARG A 537 6.44 -44.85 42.95
C ARG A 537 7.75 -44.43 43.64
N GLN A 538 7.79 -43.18 44.11
CA GLN A 538 8.94 -42.55 44.79
C GLN A 538 10.16 -42.21 43.92
N HIS A 539 10.07 -42.37 42.59
CA HIS A 539 11.14 -41.96 41.67
C HIS A 539 10.67 -40.88 40.67
N GLN A 540 10.55 -39.64 41.15
CA GLN A 540 10.12 -38.48 40.35
C GLN A 540 11.15 -38.10 39.27
N GLY A 541 12.43 -38.36 39.50
CA GLY A 541 13.51 -38.17 38.52
C GLY A 541 13.34 -39.10 37.32
N ILE A 542 12.96 -40.37 37.53
CA ILE A 542 12.69 -41.31 36.43
C ILE A 542 11.45 -40.85 35.64
N THR A 543 10.41 -40.39 36.34
CA THR A 543 9.20 -39.83 35.70
C THR A 543 9.55 -38.63 34.83
N ALA A 544 10.41 -37.74 35.30
CA ALA A 544 10.84 -36.57 34.54
C ALA A 544 11.72 -36.93 33.33
N ILE A 545 12.57 -37.96 33.42
CA ILE A 545 13.34 -38.47 32.27
C ILE A 545 12.40 -39.00 31.18
N VAL A 546 11.37 -39.77 31.56
CA VAL A 546 10.40 -40.30 30.60
C VAL A 546 9.60 -39.18 29.95
N ALA A 547 9.07 -38.23 30.74
CA ALA A 547 8.36 -37.07 30.21
C ALA A 547 9.25 -36.23 29.26
N GLY A 548 10.50 -35.98 29.64
CA GLY A 548 11.47 -35.26 28.82
C GLY A 548 11.85 -35.99 27.53
N SER A 549 11.92 -37.32 27.55
CA SER A 549 12.18 -38.13 26.35
C SER A 549 11.02 -38.05 25.36
N VAL A 550 9.77 -38.08 25.86
CA VAL A 550 8.57 -37.91 25.02
C VAL A 550 8.52 -36.50 24.44
N PHE A 551 8.79 -35.46 25.24
CA PHE A 551 8.88 -34.09 24.75
C PHE A 551 9.98 -33.90 23.70
N GLY A 552 11.19 -34.43 23.94
CA GLY A 552 12.28 -34.36 22.99
C GLY A 552 11.95 -35.08 21.68
N GLY A 553 11.23 -36.20 21.75
CA GLY A 553 10.72 -36.90 20.57
C GLY A 553 9.69 -36.09 19.78
N LEU A 554 8.78 -35.37 20.46
CA LEU A 554 7.80 -34.50 19.80
C LEU A 554 8.46 -33.30 19.11
N VAL A 555 9.44 -32.65 19.77
CA VAL A 555 10.21 -31.55 19.18
C VAL A 555 11.07 -32.02 18.01
N ALA A 556 11.69 -33.21 18.11
CA ALA A 556 12.47 -33.79 17.03
C ALA A 556 11.60 -34.29 15.85
N PHE A 557 10.33 -34.61 16.12
CA PHE A 557 9.38 -35.04 15.10
C PHE A 557 8.97 -33.89 14.18
N ASP A 558 8.68 -32.72 14.76
CA ASP A 558 8.46 -31.47 14.03
C ASP A 558 8.61 -30.25 14.95
N SER A 559 9.73 -29.53 14.80
CA SER A 559 10.03 -28.32 15.58
C SER A 559 9.10 -27.16 15.27
N ASN A 560 8.38 -27.19 14.13
CA ASN A 560 7.43 -26.16 13.75
C ASN A 560 6.10 -26.31 14.50
N ILE A 561 5.75 -27.53 14.91
CA ILE A 561 4.53 -27.81 15.67
C ILE A 561 4.77 -27.65 17.17
N PHE A 562 5.86 -28.21 17.69
CA PHE A 562 6.18 -28.21 19.12
C PHE A 562 7.30 -27.22 19.42
N PRO A 563 6.97 -26.06 20.03
CA PRO A 563 7.95 -25.00 20.18
C PRO A 563 9.07 -25.40 21.14
N MET A 564 10.30 -25.01 20.80
CA MET A 564 11.53 -25.34 21.54
C MET A 564 11.49 -24.92 23.01
N TRP A 565 10.73 -23.88 23.37
CA TRP A 565 10.61 -23.44 24.77
C TRP A 565 9.97 -24.50 25.68
N LEU A 566 9.20 -25.45 25.15
CA LEU A 566 8.67 -26.58 25.95
C LEU A 566 9.79 -27.46 26.52
N LEU A 567 10.97 -27.50 25.88
CA LEU A 567 12.14 -28.20 26.39
C LEU A 567 12.62 -27.61 27.73
N VAL A 568 12.43 -26.30 27.95
CA VAL A 568 12.78 -25.63 29.21
C VAL A 568 11.91 -26.17 30.36
N LEU A 569 10.63 -26.43 30.11
CA LEU A 569 9.74 -27.04 31.10
C LEU A 569 10.19 -28.47 31.46
N ALA A 570 10.62 -29.26 30.47
CA ALA A 570 11.15 -30.60 30.70
C ALA A 570 12.41 -30.59 31.58
N VAL A 571 13.35 -29.66 31.32
CA VAL A 571 14.54 -29.47 32.16
C VAL A 571 14.15 -29.05 33.58
N GLY A 572 13.18 -28.14 33.72
CA GLY A 572 12.64 -27.72 35.02
C GLY A 572 12.03 -28.88 35.81
N LEU A 573 11.21 -29.71 35.17
CA LEU A 573 10.63 -30.91 35.78
C LEU A 573 11.69 -31.93 36.21
N PHE A 574 12.75 -32.09 35.41
CA PHE A 574 13.87 -32.98 35.75
C PHE A 574 14.64 -32.51 36.98
N ILE A 575 15.02 -31.23 37.02
CA ILE A 575 15.71 -30.64 38.17
C ILE A 575 14.81 -30.71 39.41
N GLY A 576 13.54 -30.33 39.29
CA GLY A 576 12.56 -30.41 40.38
C GLY A 576 12.38 -31.83 40.91
N GLY A 577 12.30 -32.83 40.02
CA GLY A 577 12.21 -34.24 40.40
C GLY A 577 13.43 -34.73 41.18
N LEU A 578 14.64 -34.38 40.75
CA LEU A 578 15.87 -34.73 41.47
C LEU A 578 15.97 -34.07 42.85
N VAL A 579 15.53 -32.80 42.97
CA VAL A 579 15.50 -32.09 44.25
C VAL A 579 14.50 -32.72 45.21
N ALA A 580 13.29 -33.05 44.72
CA ALA A 580 12.24 -33.70 45.51
C ALA A 580 12.68 -35.09 46.01
N GLU A 581 13.40 -35.87 45.21
CA GLU A 581 13.95 -37.17 45.64
C GLU A 581 15.02 -37.04 46.72
N ARG A 582 15.86 -35.99 46.66
CA ARG A 582 16.94 -35.79 47.63
C ARG A 582 16.50 -35.12 48.92
N SER A 583 15.32 -34.51 48.92
CA SER A 583 14.79 -33.75 50.07
C SER A 583 13.37 -34.19 50.41
N PRO A 584 13.16 -35.38 51.01
CA PRO A 584 11.82 -35.90 51.30
C PRO A 584 10.99 -35.05 52.28
N SER A 585 11.59 -34.03 52.88
CA SER A 585 10.98 -33.12 53.86
C SER A 585 10.64 -31.73 53.31
N LEU A 586 10.93 -31.47 52.03
CA LEU A 586 10.38 -30.36 51.24
C LEU A 586 9.17 -30.88 50.46
#